data_AF-A0A533W4U9-F1
#
_entry.id   AF-A0A533W4U9-F1
#
_cell.length_a   1.000
_cell.length_b   1.000
_cell.length_c   1.000
_cell.angle_alpha   90.00
_cell.angle_beta   90.00
_cell.angle_gamma   90.00
#
_symmetry.space_group_name_H-M   'P 1'
#
loop_
_entity.id
_entity.type
_entity.pdbx_description
1 polymer ?
#
loop_
_entity_poly.entity_id
_entity_poly.type
_entity_poly.pdbx_seq_one_letter_code
_entity_poly.pdbx_strand_id
1 'polypeptide(L)'
;MVETALLLPPLLSAIILGSLYALMAMGLTLIYSTIRILNFAHGAFFMAGAYIVWWLNTPQSYLSRLGLGSLGVSGLQIPLLVAVIPAVIIIFGAGVLTQRAVILPLIKKPNPLITTLVAT
;
A
#
# COMPACT_ATOMS: atom_id res chain seq x y z
N MET A 1 -1.80 40.50 9.18
CA MET A 1 -0.39 40.03 9.18
C MET A 1 -0.45 38.53 9.36
N VAL A 2 0.13 37.74 8.46
CA VAL A 2 0.18 36.27 8.63
C VAL A 2 1.07 36.02 9.84
N GLU A 3 0.53 35.40 10.89
CA GLU A 3 1.33 34.96 12.02
C GLU A 3 2.35 33.95 11.50
N THR A 4 3.65 34.27 11.63
CA THR A 4 4.75 33.37 11.26
C THR A 4 4.65 32.02 11.98
N ALA A 5 3.96 31.98 13.13
CA ALA A 5 3.60 30.77 13.85
C ALA A 5 2.72 29.78 13.03
N LEU A 6 1.93 30.26 12.07
CA LEU A 6 1.09 29.41 11.21
C LEU A 6 1.88 28.76 10.07
N LEU A 7 3.08 29.26 9.73
CA LEU A 7 3.90 28.73 8.64
C LEU A 7 4.79 27.57 9.09
N LEU A 8 5.12 27.49 10.39
CA LEU A 8 6.05 26.49 10.91
C LEU A 8 5.49 25.04 10.86
N PRO A 9 4.24 24.75 11.27
CA PRO A 9 3.69 23.39 11.20
C PRO A 9 3.60 22.79 9.79
N PRO A 10 3.10 23.51 8.75
CA PRO A 10 3.05 22.96 7.40
C PRO A 10 4.44 22.79 6.78
N LEU A 11 5.42 23.64 7.11
CA LEU A 11 6.80 23.46 6.66
C LEU A 11 7.42 22.18 7.23
N LEU A 12 7.26 21.91 8.53
CA LEU A 12 7.71 20.64 9.12
C LEU A 12 6.98 19.46 8.48
N SER A 13 5.67 19.55 8.30
CA SER A 13 4.87 18.49 7.69
C SER A 13 5.33 18.20 6.24
N ALA A 14 5.66 19.24 5.49
CA ALA A 14 6.19 19.12 4.12
C ALA A 14 7.56 18.46 4.10
N ILE A 15 8.46 18.77 5.04
CA ILE A 15 9.78 18.11 5.15
C ILE A 15 9.62 16.63 5.52
N ILE A 16 8.72 16.31 6.46
CA ILE A 16 8.44 14.92 6.85
C ILE A 16 7.89 14.12 5.67
N LEU A 17 6.84 14.62 5.00
CA LEU A 17 6.27 13.96 3.83
C LEU A 17 7.26 13.89 2.65
N GLY A 18 8.02 14.97 2.43
CA GLY A 18 9.04 15.03 1.39
C GLY A 18 10.17 14.03 1.61
N SER A 19 10.66 13.89 2.84
CA SER A 19 11.69 12.91 3.19
C SER A 19 11.17 11.47 3.07
N LEU A 20 9.92 11.21 3.44
CA LEU A 20 9.27 9.91 3.23
C LEU A 20 9.22 9.56 1.73
N TYR A 21 8.76 10.49 0.88
CA TYR A 21 8.71 10.25 -0.57
C TYR A 21 10.10 10.15 -1.20
N ALA A 22 11.08 10.93 -0.74
CA ALA A 22 12.46 10.80 -1.17
C ALA A 22 13.03 9.42 -0.83
N LEU A 23 12.77 8.91 0.39
CA LEU A 23 13.19 7.58 0.80
C LEU A 23 12.52 6.47 -0.03
N MET A 24 11.22 6.60 -0.32
CA MET A 24 10.51 5.67 -1.20
C MET A 24 11.10 5.66 -2.62
N ALA A 25 11.37 6.84 -3.19
CA ALA A 25 11.96 6.98 -4.51
C ALA A 25 13.38 6.40 -4.56
N MET A 26 14.20 6.65 -3.53
CA MET A 26 15.52 6.03 -3.40
C MET A 26 15.43 4.51 -3.30
N GLY A 27 14.46 3.96 -2.56
CA GLY A 27 14.22 2.52 -2.47
C GLY A 27 13.95 1.88 -3.84
N LEU A 28 13.03 2.46 -4.62
CA LEU A 28 12.75 2.03 -6.00
C LEU A 28 13.99 2.14 -6.90
N THR A 29 14.77 3.19 -6.74
CA THR A 29 16.01 3.41 -7.51
C THR A 29 17.07 2.37 -7.17
N LEU A 30 17.24 2.02 -5.89
CA LEU A 30 18.20 0.99 -5.43
C LEU A 30 17.83 -0.40 -5.94
N ILE A 31 16.54 -0.74 -5.88
CA ILE A 31 16.01 -2.01 -6.41
C ILE A 31 16.30 -2.07 -7.91
N TYR A 32 15.87 -1.05 -8.66
CA TYR A 32 16.12 -1.01 -10.10
C TYR A 32 17.61 -1.04 -10.47
N SER A 33 18.46 -0.34 -9.70
CA SER A 33 19.91 -0.34 -9.91
C SER A 33 20.51 -1.74 -9.81
N THR A 34 19.98 -2.59 -8.91
CA THR A 34 20.51 -3.93 -8.67
C THR A 34 19.96 -4.97 -9.64
N ILE A 35 18.63 -5.02 -9.83
CA ILE A 35 17.97 -6.07 -10.62
C ILE A 35 17.59 -5.64 -12.05
N ARG A 36 17.72 -4.35 -12.41
CA ARG A 36 17.39 -3.78 -13.74
C ARG A 36 15.97 -4.09 -14.23
N ILE A 37 15.07 -4.41 -13.31
CA ILE A 37 13.66 -4.71 -13.56
C ILE A 37 12.88 -3.79 -12.62
N LEU A 38 11.90 -3.07 -13.17
CA LEU A 38 11.01 -2.22 -12.40
C LEU A 38 9.90 -3.09 -11.78
N ASN A 39 9.14 -2.64 -10.78
CA ASN A 39 7.86 -3.30 -10.42
C ASN A 39 6.72 -2.28 -10.21
N PHE A 40 5.76 -2.23 -11.13
CA PHE A 40 4.55 -1.40 -11.14
C PHE A 40 3.43 -2.02 -10.28
N ALA A 41 3.42 -3.34 -10.09
CA ALA A 41 2.49 -4.01 -9.21
C ALA A 41 2.71 -3.60 -7.74
N HIS A 42 3.92 -3.22 -7.36
CA HIS A 42 4.27 -2.78 -6.02
C HIS A 42 3.38 -1.64 -5.52
N GLY A 43 3.18 -0.61 -6.36
CA GLY A 43 2.29 0.51 -6.04
C GLY A 43 0.81 0.08 -5.98
N ALA A 44 0.38 -0.81 -6.87
CA ALA A 44 -0.99 -1.31 -6.91
C ALA A 44 -1.34 -2.13 -5.66
N PHE A 45 -0.44 -3.00 -5.19
CA PHE A 45 -0.63 -3.79 -3.96
C PHE A 45 -0.60 -2.91 -2.71
N PHE A 46 0.28 -1.90 -2.66
CA PHE A 46 0.30 -0.93 -1.57
C PHE A 46 -1.03 -0.17 -1.46
N MET A 47 -1.53 0.34 -2.59
CA MET A 47 -2.82 1.04 -2.63
C MET A 47 -3.98 0.12 -2.28
N ALA A 48 -4.03 -1.09 -2.84
CA ALA A 48 -5.05 -2.08 -2.51
C ALA A 48 -5.09 -2.38 -1.00
N GLY A 49 -3.92 -2.52 -0.37
CA GLY A 49 -3.83 -2.69 1.08
C GLY A 49 -4.37 -1.54 1.89
N ALA A 50 -3.98 -0.31 1.54
CA ALA A 50 -4.49 0.90 2.17
C ALA A 50 -6.01 1.00 2.04
N TYR A 51 -6.57 0.68 0.87
CA TYR A 51 -8.02 0.65 0.64
C TYR A 51 -8.73 -0.45 1.44
N ILE A 52 -8.12 -1.63 1.59
CA ILE A 52 -8.68 -2.70 2.43
C ILE A 52 -8.74 -2.23 3.89
N VAL A 53 -7.64 -1.66 4.42
CA VAL A 53 -7.62 -1.11 5.80
C VAL A 53 -8.66 0.00 5.96
N TRP A 54 -8.75 0.92 5.00
CA TRP A 54 -9.74 1.98 5.00
C TRP A 54 -11.18 1.45 4.96
N TRP A 55 -11.46 0.47 4.11
CA TRP A 55 -12.77 -0.18 4.00
C TRP A 55 -13.16 -0.87 5.31
N LEU A 56 -12.22 -1.56 5.96
CA LEU A 56 -12.44 -2.21 7.26
C LEU A 56 -12.74 -1.19 8.38
N ASN A 57 -12.18 0.01 8.30
CA ASN A 57 -12.39 1.09 9.29
C ASN A 57 -13.56 2.01 8.93
N THR A 58 -14.20 1.82 7.79
CA THR A 58 -15.33 2.67 7.38
C THR A 58 -16.61 2.23 8.13
N PRO A 59 -17.38 3.18 8.72
CA PRO A 59 -18.59 2.87 9.51
C PRO A 59 -19.66 2.05 8.78
N GLN A 60 -19.67 2.09 7.44
CA GLN A 60 -20.65 1.41 6.59
C GLN A 60 -20.22 -0.01 6.16
N SER A 61 -19.08 -0.51 6.66
CA SER A 61 -18.55 -1.82 6.26
C SER A 61 -19.41 -2.99 6.74
N TYR A 62 -19.37 -4.14 6.06
CA TYR A 62 -20.13 -5.34 6.44
C TYR A 62 -19.87 -5.82 7.87
N LEU A 63 -18.70 -5.49 8.44
CA LEU A 63 -18.34 -5.76 9.83
C LEU A 63 -19.19 -4.97 10.83
N SER A 64 -19.60 -3.73 10.49
CA SER A 64 -20.49 -2.94 11.34
C SER A 64 -21.91 -3.53 11.40
N ARG A 65 -22.35 -4.15 10.30
CA ARG A 65 -23.66 -4.81 10.17
C ARG A 65 -23.76 -6.17 10.88
N LEU A 66 -22.63 -6.83 11.15
CA LEU A 66 -22.59 -8.14 11.82
C LEU A 66 -22.69 -8.04 13.36
N GLY A 67 -22.97 -6.86 13.91
CA GLY A 67 -22.96 -6.61 15.36
C GLY A 67 -21.55 -6.49 15.96
N LEU A 68 -20.50 -6.86 15.22
CA LEU A 68 -19.11 -6.56 15.55
C LEU A 68 -18.75 -5.09 15.31
N GLY A 69 -19.68 -4.31 14.74
CA GLY A 69 -19.64 -2.86 14.73
C GLY A 69 -19.62 -2.23 16.11
N SER A 70 -20.06 -2.96 17.16
CA SER A 70 -19.98 -2.49 18.55
C SER A 70 -18.62 -2.74 19.22
N LEU A 71 -17.65 -3.35 18.53
CA LEU A 71 -16.23 -3.18 18.86
C LEU A 71 -15.68 -1.86 18.27
N GLY A 72 -16.43 -1.25 17.35
CA GLY A 72 -16.36 0.15 16.97
C GLY A 72 -17.29 0.97 17.86
N VAL A 73 -16.86 1.22 19.10
CA VAL A 73 -17.41 2.35 19.85
C VAL A 73 -17.26 3.58 18.95
N SER A 74 -18.33 4.33 18.81
CA SER A 74 -18.42 5.66 18.23
C SER A 74 -17.41 6.61 18.91
N GLY A 75 -16.13 6.44 18.60
CA GLY A 75 -15.00 7.09 19.30
C GLY A 75 -13.70 6.27 19.44
N LEU A 76 -13.67 4.97 19.13
CA LEU A 76 -12.43 4.19 19.17
C LEU A 76 -12.24 3.40 17.86
N GLN A 77 -11.34 3.92 17.03
CA GLN A 77 -10.84 3.26 15.83
C GLN A 77 -10.28 1.87 16.23
N ILE A 78 -10.57 0.83 15.44
CA ILE A 78 -9.78 -0.42 15.53
C ILE A 78 -8.32 0.04 15.45
N PRO A 79 -7.44 -0.29 16.42
CA PRO A 79 -6.07 0.17 16.37
C PRO A 79 -5.52 -0.18 14.99
N LEU A 80 -4.97 0.81 14.26
CA LEU A 80 -4.53 0.64 12.88
C LEU A 80 -3.74 -0.67 12.68
N LEU A 81 -2.93 -1.02 13.69
CA LEU A 81 -2.16 -2.26 13.75
C LEU A 81 -3.01 -3.55 13.64
N VAL A 82 -4.19 -3.60 14.26
CA VAL A 82 -5.09 -4.76 14.20
C VAL A 82 -5.76 -4.86 12.83
N ALA A 83 -6.14 -3.73 12.23
CA ALA A 83 -6.73 -3.70 10.89
C ALA A 83 -5.73 -4.08 9.77
N VAL A 84 -4.43 -3.91 10.03
CA VAL A 84 -3.35 -4.32 9.10
C VAL A 84 -3.28 -5.85 8.97
N ILE A 85 -3.56 -6.62 10.02
CA ILE A 85 -3.45 -8.08 10.01
C ILE A 85 -4.31 -8.72 8.88
N PRO A 86 -5.64 -8.50 8.82
CA PRO A 86 -6.44 -9.04 7.73
C PRO A 86 -6.06 -8.46 6.36
N ALA A 87 -5.65 -7.20 6.28
CA ALA A 87 -5.20 -6.60 5.02
C ALA A 87 -3.94 -7.30 4.48
N VAL A 88 -2.97 -7.59 5.35
CA VAL A 88 -1.75 -8.33 4.98
C VAL A 88 -2.09 -9.72 4.46
N ILE A 89 -3.00 -10.44 5.12
CA ILE A 89 -3.44 -11.78 4.69
C ILE A 89 -4.07 -11.71 3.29
N ILE A 90 -4.97 -10.74 3.06
CA ILE A 90 -5.66 -10.59 1.78
C ILE A 90 -4.68 -10.21 0.66
N ILE A 91 -3.79 -9.23 0.89
CA ILE A 91 -2.79 -8.81 -0.09
C ILE A 91 -1.80 -9.93 -0.38
N PHE A 92 -1.37 -10.67 0.65
CA PHE A 92 -0.49 -11.82 0.48
C PHE A 92 -1.15 -12.89 -0.40
N GLY A 93 -2.42 -13.21 -0.15
CA GLY A 93 -3.21 -14.10 -1.00
C GLY A 93 -3.31 -13.60 -2.44
N ALA A 94 -3.57 -12.31 -2.64
CA ALA A 94 -3.61 -11.68 -3.96
C ALA A 94 -2.24 -11.75 -4.67
N GLY A 95 -1.14 -11.54 -3.95
CA GLY A 95 0.22 -11.67 -4.46
C GLY A 95 0.58 -13.09 -4.86
N VAL A 96 0.15 -14.10 -4.08
CA VAL A 96 0.30 -15.51 -4.46
C VAL A 96 -0.51 -15.82 -5.73
N LEU A 97 -1.72 -15.27 -5.85
CA LEU A 97 -2.54 -15.44 -7.04
C LEU A 97 -1.91 -14.80 -8.28
N THR A 98 -1.41 -13.57 -8.19
CA THR A 98 -0.72 -12.94 -9.33
C THR A 98 0.56 -13.68 -9.69
N GLN A 99 1.33 -14.14 -8.71
CA GLN A 99 2.50 -14.97 -8.95
C GLN A 99 2.14 -16.23 -9.73
N ARG A 100 1.07 -16.94 -9.31
CA ARG A 100 0.67 -18.20 -9.93
C ARG A 100 -0.02 -18.04 -11.28
N ALA A 101 -0.87 -17.02 -11.43
CA ALA A 101 -1.71 -16.83 -12.59
C ALA A 101 -1.05 -16.00 -13.70
N VAL A 102 -0.18 -15.06 -13.33
CA VAL A 102 0.43 -14.11 -14.28
C VAL A 102 1.92 -14.40 -14.45
N ILE A 103 2.69 -14.42 -13.36
CA ILE A 103 4.15 -14.47 -13.45
C ILE A 103 4.65 -15.86 -13.86
N LEU A 104 4.16 -16.93 -13.23
CA LEU A 104 4.58 -18.30 -13.55
C LEU A 104 4.35 -18.70 -15.02
N PRO A 105 3.20 -18.39 -15.66
CA PRO A 105 2.99 -18.68 -17.08
C PRO A 105 3.86 -17.85 -18.02
N LEU A 106 4.19 -16.61 -17.64
CA LEU A 106 5.00 -15.71 -18.46
C LEU A 106 6.47 -16.10 -18.47
N ILE A 107 7.02 -16.51 -17.33
CA ILE A 107 8.42 -16.99 -17.24
C ILE A 107 8.64 -18.25 -18.09
N LYS A 108 7.61 -19.08 -18.29
CA LYS A 108 7.68 -20.27 -19.14
C LYS A 108 7.73 -19.96 -20.65
N LYS A 109 7.46 -18.73 -21.09
CA LYS A 109 7.50 -18.33 -22.50
C LYS A 109 8.77 -17.50 -22.78
N PRO A 110 9.57 -17.82 -23.81
CA PRO A 110 10.86 -17.20 -24.04
C PRO A 110 10.73 -15.87 -24.80
N ASN A 111 10.02 -14.87 -24.23
CA ASN A 111 10.05 -13.51 -24.77
C ASN A 111 10.52 -12.50 -23.70
N PRO A 112 11.80 -12.09 -23.74
CA PRO A 112 12.43 -11.29 -22.68
C PRO A 112 11.88 -9.87 -22.57
N LEU A 113 11.33 -9.29 -23.65
CA LEU A 113 10.81 -7.91 -23.64
C LEU A 113 9.43 -7.79 -22.97
N ILE A 114 8.60 -8.83 -23.06
CA ILE A 114 7.24 -8.82 -22.47
C ILE A 114 7.31 -9.25 -21.00
N THR A 115 8.23 -10.15 -20.66
CA THR A 115 8.35 -10.70 -19.30
C THR A 115 8.88 -9.66 -18.30
N THR A 116 9.82 -8.81 -18.72
CA THR A 116 10.33 -7.71 -17.88
C THR A 116 9.29 -6.61 -17.65
N LEU A 117 8.37 -6.40 -18.59
CA LEU A 117 7.37 -5.34 -18.53
C LEU A 117 6.09 -5.72 -17.76
N VAL A 118 5.75 -7.02 -17.67
CA VAL A 118 4.54 -7.53 -17.00
C VAL A 118 4.82 -8.12 -15.60
N ALA A 119 6.05 -8.60 -15.34
CA ALA A 119 6.49 -8.90 -13.97
C ALA A 119 6.82 -7.62 -13.17
N THR A 120 6.75 -6.47 -13.86
CA THR A 120 6.79 -5.16 -13.28
C THR A 120 5.40 -4.84 -12.73
#